data_AF-A0A1X7AS90-F1
#
_entry.id   AF-A0A1X7AS90-F1
#
_cell.length_a   1.000
_cell.length_b   1.000
_cell.length_c   1.000
_cell.angle_alpha   90.00
_cell.angle_beta   90.00
_cell.angle_gamma   90.00
#
_symmetry.space_group_name_H-M   'P 1'
#
loop_
_entity.id
_entity.type
_entity.pdbx_description
1 polymer ?
#
loop_
_entity_poly.entity_id
_entity_poly.type
_entity_poly.pdbx_seq_one_letter_code
_entity_poly.pdbx_strand_id
1 'polypeptide(L)'
;MATYSTLIISILSGLFGAAIAAFFNYKIRLKIIEKEKLATKQDLAYVYVVNLSAFPAARIWCDDFIKNILVQLDEPLPTDEFGVEHVTSIIIDEAIKKIDGDFFEYFEVFDQAIESIIDIYSNTNLSQEQLASLPKNTVVFYKRYESQCKALISYAQFFKSLLKSRKTSKAADAKQINTFIQQVINLYRSASILRTAMIEYGSINQSLADSLVLNELEFLKERILDEKIHELKIRKAREFMKKTGFFDQVTETNKHSEPA
;
A
#
# COMPACT_ATOMS: atom_id res chain seq x y z
N MET A 1 -6.86 -76.95 30.36
CA MET A 1 -7.15 -76.35 29.03
C MET A 1 -7.77 -74.95 29.08
N ALA A 2 -8.39 -74.51 30.19
CA ALA A 2 -9.06 -73.20 30.25
C ALA A 2 -8.13 -71.97 30.31
N THR A 3 -6.88 -72.11 30.78
CA THR A 3 -5.93 -71.00 31.00
C THR A 3 -5.25 -70.45 29.74
N TYR A 4 -5.04 -71.28 28.71
CA TYR A 4 -4.45 -70.84 27.44
C TYR A 4 -5.45 -70.02 26.61
N SER A 5 -6.74 -70.37 26.68
CA SER A 5 -7.84 -69.63 26.04
C SER A 5 -7.97 -68.20 26.61
N THR A 6 -7.96 -68.05 27.94
CA THR A 6 -8.05 -66.74 28.59
C THR A 6 -6.84 -65.85 28.33
N LEU A 7 -5.63 -66.42 28.24
CA LEU A 7 -4.41 -65.66 27.94
C LEU A 7 -4.38 -65.17 26.49
N ILE A 8 -4.82 -65.99 25.53
CA ILE A 8 -4.96 -65.59 24.12
C ILE A 8 -6.04 -64.52 23.96
N ILE A 9 -7.18 -64.66 24.63
CA ILE A 9 -8.26 -63.65 24.62
C ILE A 9 -7.78 -62.34 25.24
N SER A 10 -7.02 -62.38 26.33
CA SER A 10 -6.39 -61.20 26.97
C SER A 10 -5.42 -60.48 26.03
N ILE A 11 -4.55 -61.23 25.34
CA ILE A 11 -3.60 -60.65 24.37
C ILE A 11 -4.35 -60.06 23.19
N LEU A 12 -5.31 -60.77 22.60
CA LEU A 12 -6.09 -60.29 21.45
C LEU A 12 -6.96 -59.09 21.80
N SER A 13 -7.58 -59.06 22.98
CA SER A 13 -8.37 -57.91 23.45
C SER A 13 -7.49 -56.70 23.78
N GLY A 14 -6.31 -56.90 24.37
CA GLY A 14 -5.32 -55.85 24.57
C GLY A 14 -4.79 -55.28 23.25
N LEU A 15 -4.56 -56.13 22.25
CA LEU A 15 -4.08 -55.74 20.92
C LEU A 15 -5.18 -55.00 20.13
N PHE A 16 -6.44 -55.43 20.27
CA PHE A 16 -7.59 -54.74 19.69
C PHE A 16 -7.84 -53.37 20.35
N GLY A 17 -7.72 -53.29 21.69
CA GLY A 17 -7.78 -52.02 22.43
C GLY A 17 -6.65 -51.06 22.03
N ALA A 18 -5.43 -51.58 21.86
CA ALA A 18 -4.29 -50.79 21.39
C ALA A 18 -4.48 -50.30 19.94
N ALA A 19 -5.03 -51.14 19.05
CA ALA A 19 -5.33 -50.74 17.67
C ALA A 19 -6.42 -49.66 17.59
N ILE A 20 -7.48 -49.77 18.40
CA ILE A 20 -8.51 -48.73 18.52
C ILE A 20 -7.92 -47.43 19.05
N ALA A 21 -7.11 -47.50 20.11
CA ALA A 21 -6.44 -46.33 20.68
C ALA A 21 -5.49 -45.65 19.67
N ALA A 22 -4.72 -46.44 18.91
CA ALA A 22 -3.86 -45.94 17.85
C ALA A 22 -4.67 -45.27 16.72
N PHE A 23 -5.80 -45.86 16.33
CA PHE A 23 -6.70 -45.27 15.33
C PHE A 23 -7.27 -43.93 15.78
N PHE A 24 -7.76 -43.83 17.02
CA PHE A 24 -8.26 -42.56 17.56
C PHE A 24 -7.16 -41.52 17.71
N ASN A 25 -5.97 -41.91 18.17
CA ASN A 25 -4.82 -41.01 18.27
C ASN A 25 -4.41 -40.46 16.90
N TYR A 26 -4.37 -41.32 15.88
CA TYR A 26 -4.13 -40.90 14.49
C TYR A 26 -5.20 -39.92 13.99
N LYS A 27 -6.49 -40.22 14.21
CA LYS A 27 -7.60 -39.32 13.85
C LYS A 27 -7.52 -37.96 14.54
N ILE A 28 -7.17 -37.93 15.83
CA ILE A 28 -6.99 -36.70 16.59
C ILE A 28 -5.82 -35.90 16.02
N ARG A 29 -4.68 -36.55 15.74
CA ARG A 29 -3.50 -35.90 15.16
C ARG A 29 -3.80 -35.29 13.80
N LEU A 30 -4.53 -35.99 12.92
CA LEU A 30 -4.98 -35.44 11.64
C LEU A 30 -5.83 -34.18 11.83
N LYS A 31 -6.80 -34.20 12.75
CA LYS A 31 -7.64 -33.02 13.05
C LYS A 31 -6.83 -31.84 13.59
N ILE A 32 -5.81 -32.09 14.41
CA ILE A 32 -4.92 -31.04 14.92
C ILE A 32 -4.14 -30.40 13.77
N ILE A 33 -3.55 -31.22 12.88
CA ILE A 33 -2.82 -30.74 11.70
C ILE A 33 -3.74 -29.93 10.77
N GLU A 34 -4.99 -30.37 10.56
CA GLU A 34 -5.98 -29.62 9.77
C GLU A 34 -6.31 -28.27 10.40
N LYS A 35 -6.47 -28.23 11.74
CA LYS A 35 -6.74 -26.99 12.48
C LYS A 35 -5.55 -26.02 12.41
N GLU A 36 -4.33 -26.51 12.59
CA GLU A 36 -3.11 -25.70 12.47
C GLU A 36 -2.97 -25.11 11.07
N LYS A 37 -3.17 -25.92 10.03
CA LYS A 37 -3.17 -25.45 8.64
C LYS A 37 -4.23 -24.38 8.39
N LEU A 38 -5.42 -24.53 8.96
CA LEU A 38 -6.47 -23.53 8.84
C LEU A 38 -6.06 -22.22 9.52
N ALA A 39 -5.52 -22.28 10.74
CA ALA A 39 -5.04 -21.11 11.46
C ALA A 39 -3.98 -20.33 10.65
N THR A 40 -2.94 -21.01 10.16
CA THR A 40 -1.90 -20.37 9.34
C THR A 40 -2.46 -19.71 8.08
N LYS A 41 -3.47 -20.31 7.45
CA LYS A 41 -4.14 -19.73 6.27
C LYS A 41 -4.94 -18.48 6.61
N GLN A 42 -5.63 -18.49 7.75
CA GLN A 42 -6.38 -17.34 8.25
C GLN A 42 -5.45 -16.19 8.64
N ASP A 43 -4.33 -16.47 9.29
CA ASP A 43 -3.31 -15.49 9.63
C ASP A 43 -2.71 -14.84 8.38
N LEU A 44 -2.37 -15.64 7.36
CA LEU A 44 -1.91 -15.13 6.07
C LEU A 44 -2.94 -14.19 5.46
N ALA A 45 -4.20 -14.63 5.37
CA ALA A 45 -5.28 -13.81 4.81
C ALA A 45 -5.46 -12.51 5.59
N TYR A 46 -5.40 -12.55 6.92
CA TYR A 46 -5.54 -11.39 7.79
C TYR A 46 -4.47 -10.34 7.53
N VAL A 47 -3.19 -10.74 7.47
CA VAL A 47 -2.07 -9.82 7.16
C VAL A 47 -2.28 -9.13 5.81
N TYR A 48 -2.74 -9.87 4.80
CA TYR A 48 -3.04 -9.28 3.50
C TYR A 48 -4.23 -8.33 3.54
N VAL A 49 -5.29 -8.64 4.29
CA VAL A 49 -6.42 -7.73 4.46
C VAL A 49 -6.00 -6.43 5.14
N VAL A 50 -5.16 -6.49 6.17
CA VAL A 50 -4.58 -5.30 6.81
C VAL A 50 -3.83 -4.46 5.78
N ASN A 51 -2.84 -5.03 5.10
CA ASN A 51 -2.01 -4.30 4.13
C ASN A 51 -2.84 -3.72 2.97
N LEU A 52 -3.83 -4.47 2.48
CA LEU A 52 -4.67 -4.03 1.37
C LEU A 52 -5.75 -3.03 1.78
N SER A 53 -5.99 -2.81 3.08
CA SER A 53 -7.00 -1.85 3.56
C SER A 53 -6.55 -0.39 3.39
N ALA A 54 -5.25 -0.14 3.22
CA ALA A 54 -4.73 1.18 2.88
C ALA A 54 -5.25 1.71 1.51
N PHE A 55 -5.48 0.83 0.52
CA PHE A 55 -5.96 1.24 -0.81
C PHE A 55 -7.39 1.78 -0.82
N PRO A 56 -8.41 1.08 -0.27
CA PRO A 56 -9.75 1.65 -0.17
C PRO A 56 -9.78 2.87 0.75
N ALA A 57 -8.98 2.92 1.82
CA ALA A 57 -8.87 4.11 2.67
C ALA A 57 -8.35 5.32 1.90
N ALA A 58 -7.24 5.15 1.16
CA ALA A 58 -6.69 6.20 0.29
C ALA A 58 -7.68 6.65 -0.78
N ARG A 59 -8.46 5.72 -1.36
CA ARG A 59 -9.52 6.07 -2.31
C ARG A 59 -10.60 6.95 -1.68
N ILE A 60 -11.13 6.56 -0.52
CA ILE A 60 -12.15 7.34 0.20
C ILE A 60 -11.62 8.73 0.49
N TRP A 61 -10.37 8.83 0.96
CA TRP A 61 -9.72 10.11 1.22
C TRP A 61 -9.59 10.97 -0.05
N CYS A 62 -9.13 10.40 -1.17
CA CYS A 62 -9.02 11.11 -2.44
C CYS A 62 -10.39 11.61 -2.92
N ASP A 63 -11.42 10.77 -2.85
CA ASP A 63 -12.77 11.13 -3.26
C ASP A 63 -13.32 12.28 -2.40
N ASP A 64 -13.12 12.23 -1.08
CA ASP A 64 -13.50 13.31 -0.16
C ASP A 64 -12.71 14.60 -0.42
N PHE A 65 -11.40 14.49 -0.67
CA PHE A 65 -10.54 15.61 -1.00
C PHE A 65 -10.97 16.31 -2.29
N ILE A 66 -11.20 15.53 -3.36
CA ILE A 66 -11.67 16.06 -4.65
C ILE A 66 -13.01 16.75 -4.47
N LYS A 67 -13.98 16.15 -3.77
CA LYS A 67 -15.27 16.79 -3.49
C LYS A 67 -15.11 18.14 -2.78
N ASN A 68 -14.23 18.22 -1.78
CA ASN A 68 -13.98 19.46 -1.05
C ASN A 68 -13.32 20.55 -1.92
N ILE A 69 -12.40 20.17 -2.82
CA ILE A 69 -11.83 21.11 -3.79
C ILE A 69 -12.89 21.59 -4.77
N LEU A 70 -13.70 20.69 -5.31
CA LEU A 70 -14.73 21.02 -6.29
C LEU A 70 -15.73 22.06 -5.76
N VAL A 71 -16.05 22.02 -4.47
CA VAL A 71 -16.91 23.03 -3.81
C VAL A 71 -16.26 24.42 -3.74
N GLN A 72 -14.93 24.48 -3.79
CA GLN A 72 -14.17 25.74 -3.73
C GLN A 72 -13.85 26.32 -5.11
N LEU A 73 -14.18 25.61 -6.19
CA LEU A 73 -14.00 26.12 -7.54
C LEU A 73 -15.15 27.05 -7.91
N ASP A 74 -14.82 28.25 -8.38
CA ASP A 74 -15.81 29.23 -8.88
C ASP A 74 -16.53 28.74 -10.14
N GLU A 75 -15.88 27.88 -10.93
CA GLU A 75 -16.45 27.24 -12.13
C GLU A 75 -16.40 25.70 -12.00
N PRO A 76 -17.52 25.00 -12.25
CA PRO A 76 -17.54 23.54 -12.21
C PRO A 76 -16.64 22.96 -13.32
N LEU A 77 -15.98 21.83 -13.04
CA LEU A 77 -15.27 21.09 -14.09
C LEU A 77 -16.25 20.70 -15.20
N PRO A 78 -15.88 20.83 -16.49
CA PRO A 78 -16.69 20.34 -17.59
C PRO A 78 -16.78 18.81 -17.52
N THR A 79 -17.82 18.30 -16.86
CA THR A 79 -18.03 16.87 -16.56
C THR A 79 -18.44 16.04 -17.76
N ASP A 80 -18.90 16.70 -18.83
CA ASP A 80 -19.67 16.02 -19.88
C ASP A 80 -18.79 15.49 -21.02
N GLU A 81 -17.52 15.92 -21.11
CA GLU A 81 -16.56 15.45 -22.12
C GLU A 81 -15.28 14.82 -21.52
N PHE A 82 -14.88 15.18 -20.29
CA PHE A 82 -13.57 14.79 -19.74
C PHE A 82 -13.63 14.39 -18.26
N GLY A 83 -12.97 13.28 -17.91
CA GLY A 83 -12.77 12.86 -16.51
C GLY A 83 -11.69 13.70 -15.79
N VAL A 84 -11.73 13.71 -14.45
CA VAL A 84 -10.79 14.47 -13.57
C VAL A 84 -9.33 14.13 -13.87
N GLU A 85 -9.04 12.88 -14.22
CA GLU A 85 -7.71 12.41 -14.62
C GLU A 85 -7.16 13.11 -15.87
N HIS A 86 -8.03 13.51 -16.81
CA HIS A 86 -7.63 14.21 -18.03
C HIS A 86 -7.23 15.65 -17.69
N VAL A 87 -8.08 16.34 -16.93
CA VAL A 87 -7.82 17.70 -16.45
C VAL A 87 -6.53 17.73 -15.61
N THR A 88 -6.40 16.80 -14.66
CA THR A 88 -5.22 16.67 -13.81
C THR A 88 -3.95 16.44 -14.64
N SER A 89 -4.02 15.58 -15.67
CA SER A 89 -2.85 15.32 -16.52
C SER A 89 -2.38 16.54 -17.31
N ILE A 90 -3.30 17.39 -17.78
CA ILE A 90 -2.98 18.64 -18.48
C ILE A 90 -2.35 19.65 -17.52
N ILE A 91 -2.94 19.81 -16.32
CA ILE A 91 -2.41 20.74 -15.31
C ILE A 91 -0.97 20.36 -14.92
N ILE A 92 -0.70 19.07 -14.69
CA ILE A 92 0.64 18.59 -14.35
C ILE A 92 1.60 18.81 -15.53
N ASP A 93 1.20 18.50 -16.76
CA ASP A 93 2.01 18.72 -17.97
C ASP A 93 2.41 20.20 -18.11
N GLU A 94 1.44 21.12 -17.99
CA GLU A 94 1.72 22.55 -18.02
C GLU A 94 2.65 23.00 -16.88
N ALA A 95 2.43 22.49 -15.67
CA ALA A 95 3.27 22.80 -14.52
C ALA A 95 4.72 22.37 -14.80
N ILE A 96 4.94 21.16 -15.31
CA ILE A 96 6.26 20.63 -15.68
C ILE A 96 6.95 21.51 -16.73
N LYS A 97 6.20 21.98 -17.74
CA LYS A 97 6.74 22.85 -18.80
C LYS A 97 7.19 24.22 -18.29
N LYS A 98 6.56 24.72 -17.22
CA LYS A 98 6.84 26.02 -16.60
C LYS A 98 7.99 26.00 -15.59
N ILE A 99 8.60 24.83 -15.33
CA ILE A 99 9.71 24.68 -14.37
C ILE A 99 10.97 25.45 -14.82
N ASP A 100 11.44 26.33 -13.95
CA ASP A 100 12.70 27.07 -14.07
C ASP A 100 13.90 26.26 -13.56
N GLY A 101 15.10 26.86 -13.58
CA GLY A 101 16.33 26.18 -13.15
C GLY A 101 16.35 25.87 -11.66
N ASP A 102 15.96 26.86 -10.84
CA ASP A 102 16.02 26.78 -9.38
C ASP A 102 14.99 25.79 -8.84
N PHE A 103 13.81 25.69 -9.46
CA PHE A 103 12.81 24.68 -9.09
C PHE A 103 13.23 23.26 -9.47
N PHE A 104 14.11 23.10 -10.46
CA PHE A 104 14.66 21.79 -10.85
C PHE A 104 15.56 21.20 -9.74
N GLU A 105 16.22 22.02 -8.92
CA GLU A 105 17.06 21.52 -7.82
C GLU A 105 16.24 20.78 -6.74
N TYR A 106 14.94 21.09 -6.60
CA TYR A 106 14.04 20.35 -5.71
C TYR A 106 13.60 18.99 -6.24
N PHE A 107 13.95 18.63 -7.50
CA PHE A 107 13.59 17.33 -8.07
C PHE A 107 14.35 16.15 -7.46
N GLU A 108 15.50 16.37 -6.82
CA GLU A 108 16.20 15.31 -6.08
C GLU A 108 15.32 14.75 -4.95
N VAL A 109 14.50 15.58 -4.31
CA VAL A 109 13.54 15.14 -3.27
C VAL A 109 12.43 14.28 -3.88
N PHE A 110 11.97 14.62 -5.09
CA PHE A 110 11.02 13.79 -5.84
C PHE A 110 11.61 12.45 -6.26
N ASP A 111 12.92 12.40 -6.53
CA ASP A 111 13.60 11.16 -6.89
C ASP A 111 13.58 10.14 -5.72
N GLN A 112 13.86 10.61 -4.49
CA GLN A 112 13.77 9.78 -3.28
C GLN A 112 12.35 9.27 -3.00
N ALA A 113 11.33 10.10 -3.27
CA ALA A 113 9.94 9.70 -3.16
C ALA A 113 9.58 8.60 -4.18
N ILE A 114 10.09 8.68 -5.41
CA ILE A 114 9.88 7.65 -6.44
C ILE A 114 10.59 6.34 -6.06
N GLU A 115 11.81 6.39 -5.51
CA GLU A 115 12.51 5.20 -5.02
C GLU A 115 11.73 4.50 -3.91
N SER A 116 11.21 5.28 -2.95
CA SER A 116 10.39 4.75 -1.87
C SER A 116 9.14 4.03 -2.39
N ILE A 117 8.49 4.57 -3.42
CA ILE A 117 7.35 3.92 -4.09
C ILE A 117 7.78 2.59 -4.72
N ILE A 118 8.91 2.57 -5.44
CA ILE A 118 9.42 1.36 -6.08
C ILE A 118 9.69 0.26 -5.05
N ASP A 119 10.34 0.60 -3.93
CA ASP A 119 10.69 -0.36 -2.88
C ASP A 119 9.46 -0.97 -2.20
N ILE A 120 8.44 -0.15 -1.92
CA ILE A 120 7.18 -0.60 -1.32
C ILE A 120 6.52 -1.66 -2.20
N TYR A 121 6.43 -1.42 -3.51
CA TYR A 121 5.71 -2.33 -4.42
C TYR A 121 6.54 -3.53 -4.86
N SER A 122 7.87 -3.44 -4.82
CA SER A 122 8.78 -4.53 -5.22
C SER A 122 8.73 -5.73 -4.27
N ASN A 123 8.36 -5.51 -3.01
CA ASN A 123 8.38 -6.53 -1.96
C ASN A 123 7.02 -7.20 -1.70
N THR A 124 6.04 -7.03 -2.60
CA THR A 124 4.67 -7.54 -2.43
C THR A 124 4.47 -9.01 -2.87
N ASN A 125 5.55 -9.73 -3.16
CA ASN A 125 5.53 -11.06 -3.78
C ASN A 125 5.26 -12.20 -2.77
N LEU A 126 4.24 -13.01 -3.04
CA LEU A 126 3.99 -14.28 -2.36
C LEU A 126 4.90 -15.36 -2.93
N SER A 127 5.41 -16.23 -2.06
CA SER A 127 6.14 -17.43 -2.49
C SER A 127 5.20 -18.39 -3.23
N GLN A 128 5.77 -19.28 -4.05
CA GLN A 128 4.97 -20.31 -4.75
C GLN A 128 4.20 -21.20 -3.77
N GLU A 129 4.79 -21.52 -2.62
CA GLU A 129 4.14 -22.31 -1.57
C GLU A 129 2.94 -21.59 -0.98
N GLN A 130 3.06 -20.27 -0.73
CA GLN A 130 1.95 -19.46 -0.26
C GLN A 130 0.84 -19.37 -1.31
N LEU A 131 1.19 -19.16 -2.58
CA LEU A 131 0.22 -19.13 -3.68
C LEU A 131 -0.52 -20.47 -3.84
N ALA A 132 0.18 -21.59 -3.70
CA ALA A 132 -0.42 -22.93 -3.79
C ALA A 132 -1.42 -23.20 -2.65
N SER A 133 -1.29 -22.49 -1.52
CA SER A 133 -2.21 -22.61 -0.39
C SER A 133 -3.55 -21.88 -0.61
N LEU A 134 -3.59 -20.91 -1.52
CA LEU A 134 -4.73 -20.05 -1.79
C LEU A 134 -5.76 -20.70 -2.73
N PRO A 135 -7.05 -20.31 -2.65
CA PRO A 135 -8.07 -20.70 -3.62
C PRO A 135 -7.71 -20.17 -5.01
N LYS A 136 -8.12 -20.90 -6.06
CA LYS A 136 -7.84 -20.54 -7.46
C LYS A 136 -8.20 -19.09 -7.79
N ASN A 137 -9.37 -18.61 -7.36
CA ASN A 137 -9.81 -17.25 -7.62
C ASN A 137 -8.91 -16.21 -6.94
N THR A 138 -8.54 -16.44 -5.68
CA THR A 138 -7.61 -15.57 -4.94
C THR A 138 -6.24 -15.51 -5.60
N VAL A 139 -5.74 -16.64 -6.12
CA VAL A 139 -4.48 -16.67 -6.90
C VAL A 139 -4.59 -15.82 -8.18
N VAL A 140 -5.70 -15.91 -8.90
CA VAL A 140 -5.93 -15.09 -10.11
C VAL A 140 -5.95 -13.60 -9.77
N PHE A 141 -6.66 -13.21 -8.73
CA PHE A 141 -6.71 -11.81 -8.29
C PHE A 141 -5.35 -11.31 -7.78
N TYR A 142 -4.62 -12.17 -7.09
CA TYR A 142 -3.26 -11.87 -6.67
C TYR A 142 -2.34 -11.63 -7.86
N LYS A 143 -2.35 -12.51 -8.87
CA LYS A 143 -1.53 -12.34 -10.08
C LYS A 143 -1.88 -11.08 -10.85
N ARG A 144 -3.16 -10.70 -10.87
CA ARG A 144 -3.59 -9.41 -11.45
C ARG A 144 -3.00 -8.23 -10.66
N TYR A 145 -3.12 -8.24 -9.33
CA TYR A 145 -2.53 -7.22 -8.47
C TYR A 145 -1.01 -7.11 -8.64
N GLU A 146 -0.30 -8.24 -8.60
CA GLU A 146 1.16 -8.31 -8.81
C GLU A 146 1.56 -7.70 -10.17
N SER A 147 0.81 -7.99 -11.23
CA SER A 147 1.03 -7.38 -12.54
C SER A 147 0.81 -5.86 -12.54
N GLN A 148 -0.15 -5.34 -11.77
CA GLN A 148 -0.36 -3.89 -11.65
C GLN A 148 0.76 -3.23 -10.83
N CYS A 149 1.25 -3.87 -9.77
CA CYS A 149 2.43 -3.40 -9.03
C CYS A 149 3.64 -3.28 -9.96
N LYS A 150 3.93 -4.32 -10.76
CA LYS A 150 5.02 -4.33 -11.74
C LYS A 150 4.86 -3.22 -12.79
N ALA A 151 3.65 -3.04 -13.31
CA ALA A 151 3.38 -1.95 -14.25
C ALA A 151 3.65 -0.58 -13.60
N LEU A 152 3.14 -0.35 -12.38
CA LEU A 152 3.36 0.91 -11.66
C LEU A 152 4.85 1.17 -11.42
N ILE A 153 5.63 0.16 -11.03
CA ILE A 153 7.09 0.27 -10.87
C ILE A 153 7.75 0.67 -12.19
N SER A 154 7.40 0.03 -13.31
CA SER A 154 7.95 0.39 -14.62
C SER A 154 7.62 1.84 -15.01
N TYR A 155 6.40 2.30 -14.75
CA TYR A 155 6.04 3.71 -15.00
C TYR A 155 6.75 4.65 -14.03
N ALA A 156 6.88 4.31 -12.75
CA ALA A 156 7.62 5.11 -11.78
C ALA A 156 9.09 5.28 -12.20
N GLN A 157 9.74 4.20 -12.67
CA GLN A 157 11.08 4.24 -13.23
C GLN A 157 11.17 5.09 -14.51
N PHE A 158 10.16 4.99 -15.39
CA PHE A 158 10.06 5.85 -16.56
C PHE A 158 9.97 7.33 -16.15
N PHE A 159 9.10 7.69 -15.21
CA PHE A 159 9.00 9.06 -14.70
C PHE A 159 10.30 9.52 -14.06
N LYS A 160 10.92 8.72 -13.20
CA LYS A 160 12.26 8.99 -12.66
C LYS A 160 13.28 9.29 -13.76
N SER A 161 13.26 8.55 -14.87
CA SER A 161 14.17 8.80 -16.01
C SER A 161 13.91 10.15 -16.68
N LEU A 162 12.65 10.60 -16.78
CA LEU A 162 12.30 11.91 -17.32
C LEU A 162 12.81 13.03 -16.42
N LEU A 163 12.80 12.82 -15.11
CA LEU A 163 13.25 13.81 -14.12
C LEU A 163 14.77 13.96 -14.02
N LYS A 164 15.58 13.13 -14.70
CA LYS A 164 17.06 13.20 -14.65
C LYS A 164 17.66 14.49 -15.19
N SER A 165 16.96 15.19 -16.07
CA SER A 165 17.43 16.47 -16.62
C SER A 165 16.26 17.36 -17.01
N ARG A 166 16.49 18.68 -17.02
CA ARG A 166 15.50 19.66 -17.49
C ARG A 166 15.06 19.44 -18.93
N LYS A 167 15.96 18.90 -19.78
CA LYS A 167 15.65 18.61 -21.19
C LYS A 167 14.71 17.41 -21.31
N THR A 168 14.91 16.39 -20.48
CA THR A 168 14.10 15.17 -20.48
C THR A 168 12.78 15.35 -19.73
N SER A 169 12.70 16.23 -18.73
CA SER A 169 11.46 16.46 -17.98
C SER A 169 10.39 17.11 -18.86
N LYS A 170 10.80 18.01 -19.76
CA LYS A 170 9.93 18.62 -20.78
C LYS A 170 9.45 17.64 -21.86
N ALA A 171 9.97 16.41 -21.89
CA ALA A 171 9.50 15.36 -22.77
C ALA A 171 8.32 14.57 -22.17
N ALA A 172 8.00 14.76 -20.90
CA ALA A 172 6.75 14.29 -20.32
C ALA A 172 5.59 15.01 -21.02
N ASP A 173 4.57 14.26 -21.43
CA ASP A 173 3.33 14.82 -21.98
C ASP A 173 2.11 14.40 -21.15
N ALA A 174 0.99 15.11 -21.34
CA ALA A 174 -0.26 14.82 -20.64
C ALA A 174 -0.73 13.36 -20.86
N LYS A 175 -0.43 12.74 -22.01
CA LYS A 175 -0.80 11.35 -22.29
C LYS A 175 -0.05 10.37 -21.40
N GLN A 176 1.26 10.55 -21.21
CA GLN A 176 2.07 9.73 -20.33
C GLN A 176 1.65 9.90 -18.86
N ILE A 177 1.34 11.13 -18.44
CA ILE A 177 0.85 11.43 -17.09
C ILE A 177 -0.52 10.77 -16.85
N ASN A 178 -1.45 10.90 -17.78
CA ASN A 178 -2.75 10.24 -17.70
C ASN A 178 -2.61 8.72 -17.62
N THR A 179 -1.72 8.14 -18.43
CA THR A 179 -1.44 6.70 -18.40
C THR A 179 -0.96 6.25 -17.02
N PHE A 180 -0.09 7.01 -16.37
CA PHE A 180 0.35 6.73 -15.01
C PHE A 180 -0.78 6.81 -13.99
N ILE A 181 -1.61 7.86 -14.05
CA ILE A 181 -2.80 8.00 -13.21
C ILE A 181 -3.71 6.76 -13.37
N GLN A 182 -3.93 6.32 -14.61
CA GLN A 182 -4.72 5.12 -14.89
C GLN A 182 -4.11 3.84 -14.31
N GLN A 183 -2.77 3.70 -14.30
CA GLN A 183 -2.13 2.57 -13.63
C GLN A 183 -2.35 2.59 -12.12
N VAL A 184 -2.28 3.76 -11.48
CA VAL A 184 -2.59 3.91 -10.04
C VAL A 184 -4.04 3.51 -9.76
N ILE A 185 -4.99 3.98 -10.57
CA ILE A 185 -6.41 3.61 -10.45
C ILE A 185 -6.61 2.09 -10.61
N ASN A 186 -5.96 1.48 -11.60
CA ASN A 186 -6.05 0.04 -11.84
C ASN A 186 -5.44 -0.77 -10.69
N LEU A 187 -4.33 -0.31 -10.12
CA LEU A 187 -3.73 -0.90 -8.93
C LEU A 187 -4.73 -0.88 -7.76
N TYR A 188 -5.32 0.27 -7.44
CA TYR A 188 -6.29 0.41 -6.35
C TYR A 188 -7.51 -0.50 -6.52
N ARG A 189 -8.02 -0.60 -7.76
CA ARG A 189 -9.11 -1.51 -8.10
C ARG A 189 -8.70 -2.98 -7.91
N SER A 190 -7.51 -3.35 -8.38
CA SER A 190 -7.01 -4.73 -8.25
C SER A 190 -6.75 -5.13 -6.79
N ALA A 191 -6.21 -4.22 -5.98
CA ALA A 191 -6.00 -4.39 -4.54
C ALA A 191 -7.33 -4.59 -3.80
N SER A 192 -8.36 -3.81 -4.15
CA SER A 192 -9.70 -3.93 -3.54
C SER A 192 -10.35 -5.28 -3.83
N ILE A 193 -10.23 -5.77 -5.07
CA ILE A 193 -10.73 -7.09 -5.47
C ILE A 193 -9.97 -8.20 -4.73
N LEU A 194 -8.63 -8.10 -4.66
CA LEU A 194 -7.81 -9.06 -3.93
C LEU A 194 -8.17 -9.08 -2.44
N ARG A 195 -8.37 -7.91 -1.82
CA ARG A 195 -8.79 -7.80 -0.42
C ARG A 195 -10.09 -8.55 -0.18
N THR A 196 -11.09 -8.35 -1.04
CA THR A 196 -12.38 -9.05 -0.94
C THR A 196 -12.20 -10.57 -0.99
N ALA A 197 -11.39 -11.06 -1.93
CA ALA A 197 -11.09 -12.49 -2.03
C ALA A 197 -10.32 -13.04 -0.82
N MET A 198 -9.47 -12.22 -0.18
CA MET A 198 -8.76 -12.59 1.04
C MET A 198 -9.67 -12.60 2.27
N ILE A 199 -10.65 -11.69 2.36
CA ILE A 199 -11.68 -11.70 3.41
C ILE A 199 -12.48 -13.01 3.35
N GLU A 200 -12.97 -13.35 2.16
CA GLU A 200 -13.72 -14.60 1.93
C GLU A 200 -12.87 -15.82 2.27
N TYR A 201 -11.63 -15.87 1.77
CA TYR A 201 -10.72 -16.99 2.01
C TYR A 201 -10.36 -17.16 3.49
N GLY A 202 -10.04 -16.06 4.19
CA GLY A 202 -9.70 -16.06 5.60
C GLY A 202 -10.90 -16.23 6.52
N SER A 203 -12.14 -16.19 5.99
CA SER A 203 -13.36 -16.08 6.79
C SER A 203 -13.29 -14.92 7.79
N ILE A 204 -12.71 -13.80 7.35
CA ILE A 204 -12.51 -12.62 8.19
C ILE A 204 -13.86 -11.91 8.33
N ASN A 205 -14.19 -11.51 9.56
CA ASN A 205 -15.42 -10.80 9.83
C ASN A 205 -15.46 -9.46 9.06
N GLN A 206 -16.56 -9.19 8.35
CA GLN A 206 -16.70 -7.97 7.55
C GLN A 206 -16.59 -6.69 8.39
N SER A 207 -17.16 -6.65 9.59
CA SER A 207 -17.04 -5.51 10.51
C SER A 207 -15.59 -5.26 10.92
N LEU A 208 -14.81 -6.34 11.12
CA LEU A 208 -13.38 -6.21 11.40
C LEU A 208 -12.65 -5.65 10.17
N ALA A 209 -12.92 -6.21 8.98
CA ALA A 209 -12.34 -5.74 7.75
C ALA A 209 -12.64 -4.25 7.49
N ASP A 210 -13.88 -3.80 7.71
CA ASP A 210 -14.29 -2.41 7.54
C ASP A 210 -13.63 -1.49 8.57
N SER A 211 -13.49 -1.94 9.82
CA SER A 211 -12.76 -1.21 10.85
C SER A 211 -11.29 -0.96 10.48
N LEU A 212 -10.63 -1.92 9.83
CA LEU A 212 -9.27 -1.74 9.32
C LEU A 212 -9.17 -0.62 8.27
N VAL A 213 -10.18 -0.48 7.40
CA VAL A 213 -10.22 0.61 6.41
C VAL A 213 -10.40 1.96 7.11
N LEU A 214 -11.26 2.02 8.14
CA LEU A 214 -11.48 3.23 8.92
C LEU A 214 -10.21 3.66 9.69
N ASN A 215 -9.52 2.71 10.31
CA ASN A 215 -8.27 2.99 11.02
C ASN A 215 -7.19 3.55 10.07
N GLU A 216 -7.04 2.95 8.88
CA GLU A 216 -6.12 3.47 7.85
C GLU A 216 -6.53 4.86 7.36
N LEU A 217 -7.84 5.11 7.22
CA LEU A 217 -8.36 6.43 6.83
C LEU A 217 -8.09 7.51 7.89
N GLU A 218 -8.29 7.18 9.16
CA GLU A 218 -7.99 8.07 10.28
C GLU A 218 -6.49 8.38 10.35
N PHE A 219 -5.65 7.34 10.24
CA PHE A 219 -4.20 7.49 10.18
C PHE A 219 -3.77 8.42 9.03
N LEU A 220 -4.33 8.24 7.83
CA LEU A 220 -4.07 9.12 6.69
C LEU A 220 -4.47 10.58 6.97
N LYS A 221 -5.64 10.80 7.56
CA LYS A 221 -6.15 12.14 7.90
C LYS A 221 -5.27 12.84 8.93
N GLU A 222 -4.86 12.14 9.99
CA GLU A 222 -3.98 12.68 11.03
C GLU A 222 -2.62 13.07 10.46
N ARG A 223 -2.01 12.19 9.66
CA ARG A 223 -0.68 12.45 9.08
C ARG A 223 -0.66 13.71 8.20
N ILE A 224 -1.71 13.91 7.41
CA ILE A 224 -1.86 15.10 6.56
C ILE A 224 -2.10 16.37 7.40
N LEU A 225 -2.88 16.26 8.48
CA LEU A 225 -3.10 17.38 9.39
C LEU A 225 -1.78 17.82 10.04
N ASP A 226 -0.98 16.87 10.51
CA ASP A 226 0.33 17.13 11.09
C ASP A 226 1.28 17.80 10.09
N GLU A 227 1.29 17.33 8.84
CA GLU A 227 2.07 17.93 7.76
C GLU A 227 1.65 19.38 7.50
N LYS A 228 0.34 19.66 7.41
CA LYS A 228 -0.19 21.03 7.26
C LYS A 228 0.16 21.93 8.45
N ILE A 229 0.07 21.42 9.68
CA ILE A 229 0.46 22.16 10.88
C ILE A 229 1.96 22.48 10.84
N HIS A 230 2.78 21.52 10.40
CA HIS A 230 4.22 21.70 10.27
C HIS A 230 4.57 22.78 9.24
N GLU A 231 3.96 22.75 8.04
CA GLU A 231 4.12 23.79 7.02
C GLU A 231 3.72 25.18 7.53
N LEU A 232 2.59 25.28 8.25
CA LEU A 232 2.14 26.52 8.87
C LEU A 232 3.16 27.06 9.88
N LYS A 233 3.75 26.19 10.68
CA LYS A 233 4.80 26.56 11.65
C LYS A 233 6.07 27.03 10.94
N ILE A 234 6.52 26.33 9.89
CA ILE A 234 7.67 26.74 9.08
C ILE A 234 7.42 28.12 8.46
N ARG A 235 6.23 28.35 7.87
CA ARG A 235 5.88 29.63 7.26
C ARG A 235 5.92 30.76 8.29
N LYS A 236 5.29 30.57 9.46
CA LYS A 236 5.33 31.56 10.55
C LYS A 236 6.76 31.82 11.05
N ALA A 237 7.59 30.79 11.16
CA ALA A 237 9.00 30.94 11.55
C ALA A 237 9.79 31.75 10.51
N ARG A 238 9.61 31.46 9.22
CA ARG A 238 10.23 32.24 8.12
C ARG A 238 9.82 33.71 8.14
N GLU A 239 8.53 33.98 8.33
CA GLU A 239 8.02 35.35 8.44
C GLU A 239 8.57 36.08 9.66
N PHE A 240 8.67 35.41 10.81
CA PHE A 240 9.27 35.95 12.02
C PHE A 240 10.75 36.30 11.81
N MET A 241 11.53 35.35 11.27
CA MET A 241 12.97 35.56 11.01
C MET A 241 13.24 36.68 10.00
N LYS A 242 12.38 36.85 8.99
CA LYS A 242 12.45 38.01 8.07
C LYS A 242 12.14 39.32 8.79
N LYS A 243 11.13 39.36 9.66
CA LYS A 243 10.75 40.57 10.41
C LYS A 243 11.79 40.99 11.44
N THR A 244 12.52 40.05 12.03
CA THR A 244 13.54 40.33 13.04
C THR A 244 14.92 40.63 12.46
N GLY A 245 15.10 40.61 11.13
CA GLY A 245 16.42 40.79 10.50
C GLY A 245 17.42 39.70 10.90
N PHE A 246 16.94 38.53 11.34
CA PHE A 246 17.79 37.48 11.88
C PHE A 246 18.83 37.00 10.86
N PHE A 247 18.46 36.91 9.59
CA PHE A 247 19.38 36.51 8.51
C PHE A 247 20.44 37.59 8.20
N ASP A 248 20.12 38.86 8.42
CA ASP A 248 21.07 39.98 8.24
C ASP A 248 22.08 40.03 9.39
N GLN A 249 21.64 39.75 10.63
CA GLN A 249 22.51 39.66 11.81
C GLN A 249 23.48 38.48 11.75
N VAL A 250 23.05 37.34 11.19
CA VAL A 250 23.89 36.14 11.01
C VAL A 250 24.93 36.30 9.90
N THR A 251 24.63 37.08 8.86
CA THR A 251 25.61 37.37 7.79
C THR A 251 26.66 38.40 8.22
N GLU A 252 26.31 39.36 9.09
CA GLU A 252 27.29 40.29 9.68
C GLU A 252 28.22 39.63 10.68
N THR A 253 27.74 38.69 11.50
CA THR A 253 28.59 37.97 12.46
C THR A 253 29.61 37.06 11.79
N ASN A 254 29.27 36.43 10.66
CA ASN A 254 30.20 35.58 9.91
C ASN A 254 31.28 36.37 9.14
N LYS A 255 31.06 37.64 8.80
CA LYS A 255 32.08 38.50 8.19
C LYS A 255 33.16 38.97 9.18
N HIS A 256 32.86 38.95 10.48
CA HIS A 256 33.79 39.36 11.53
C HIS A 256 34.56 38.20 12.18
N SER A 257 34.34 36.97 11.73
CA SER A 257 35.01 35.76 12.22
C SER A 257 36.04 35.16 11.27
N GLU A 258 36.33 35.77 10.12
CA GLU A 258 37.51 35.39 9.32
C GLU A 258 38.77 35.99 9.96
N PRO A 259 39.70 35.17 10.49
CA PRO A 259 40.97 35.69 10.99
C PRO A 259 41.85 36.14 9.81
N ALA A 260 42.44 37.32 9.96
CA ALA A 260 43.48 37.85 9.07
C ALA A 260 44.77 37.03 9.12
#